data_AF-A0A5P1NMX5-F1
#
_entry.id   AF-A0A5P1NMX5-F1
#
_cell.length_a   1.000
_cell.length_b   1.000
_cell.length_c   1.000
_cell.angle_alpha   90.00
_cell.angle_beta   90.00
_cell.angle_gamma   90.00
#
_symmetry.space_group_name_H-M   'P 1'
#
loop_
_entity.id
_entity.type
_entity.pdbx_description
1 polymer ?
#
loop_
_entity_poly.entity_id
_entity_poly.type
_entity_poly.pdbx_seq_one_letter_code
_entity_poly.pdbx_strand_id
1 'polypeptide(L)'
;PLVSSVFTTFFMSGFLGTTYLNTFFSNITFINSLITPIWILCLVGIMTHMIIFSIKYLKDFSLENVYPSWTVLFIGIAIAGLTAPVSGYFFIGQLTVIYGFVATCIVLPIVFKRLKA
;
A
#
# COMPACT_ATOMS: atom_id res chain seq x y z
N PRO A 1 1.23 14.17 10.66
CA PRO A 1 0.64 12.80 10.52
C PRO A 1 -0.25 12.64 9.29
N LEU A 2 -1.34 13.42 9.19
CA LEU A 2 -2.38 13.27 8.15
C LEU A 2 -1.85 13.29 6.71
N VAL A 3 -1.15 14.36 6.29
CA VAL A 3 -0.65 14.51 4.90
C VAL A 3 0.31 13.39 4.51
N SER A 4 1.10 12.89 5.45
CA SER A 4 2.04 11.79 5.22
C SER A 4 1.32 10.45 5.02
N SER A 5 0.21 10.21 5.72
CA SER A 5 -0.57 8.97 5.54
C SER A 5 -1.23 8.89 4.16
N VAL A 6 -1.75 10.02 3.65
CA VAL A 6 -2.40 10.07 2.33
C VAL A 6 -1.40 9.95 1.18
N PHE A 7 -0.12 10.30 1.37
CA PHE A 7 0.90 10.14 0.32
C PHE A 7 1.04 8.70 -0.17
N THR A 8 0.68 7.70 0.65
CA THR A 8 0.65 6.28 0.24
C THR A 8 -0.24 6.02 -0.98
N THR A 9 -1.31 6.80 -1.17
CA THR A 9 -2.22 6.63 -2.30
C THR A 9 -1.57 6.93 -3.65
N PHE A 10 -0.50 7.75 -3.67
CA PHE A 10 0.29 7.99 -4.88
C PHE A 10 0.94 6.69 -5.39
N PHE A 11 1.47 5.87 -4.50
CA PHE A 11 2.04 4.59 -4.91
C PHE A 11 0.94 3.57 -5.27
N MET A 12 -0.21 3.61 -4.58
CA MET A 12 -1.37 2.79 -4.93
C MET A 12 -1.90 3.10 -6.33
N SER A 13 -1.99 4.38 -6.71
CA SER A 13 -2.37 4.76 -8.08
C SER A 13 -1.32 4.33 -9.10
N GLY A 14 -0.04 4.33 -8.73
CA GLY A 14 1.04 3.75 -9.54
C GLY A 14 0.82 2.27 -9.87
N PHE A 15 0.47 1.45 -8.87
CA PHE A 15 0.10 0.04 -9.08
C PHE A 15 -1.08 -0.12 -10.02
N LEU A 16 -2.16 0.64 -9.82
CA LEU A 16 -3.30 0.62 -10.74
C LEU A 16 -2.88 1.05 -12.15
N GLY A 17 -2.01 2.05 -12.28
CA GLY A 17 -1.43 2.46 -13.55
C GLY A 17 -0.77 1.30 -14.30
N THR A 18 -0.03 0.43 -13.60
CA THR A 18 0.57 -0.77 -14.23
C THR A 18 -0.47 -1.75 -14.76
N THR A 19 -1.60 -1.92 -14.05
CA THR A 19 -2.70 -2.78 -14.52
C THR A 19 -3.38 -2.20 -15.76
N TYR A 20 -3.62 -0.89 -15.79
CA TYR A 20 -4.19 -0.23 -16.95
C TYR A 20 -3.25 -0.29 -18.16
N LEU A 21 -1.95 -0.10 -17.95
CA LEU A 21 -0.95 -0.26 -19.01
C LEU A 21 -0.97 -1.68 -19.60
N ASN A 22 -1.08 -2.71 -18.76
CA ASN A 22 -1.21 -4.08 -19.25
C ASN A 22 -2.49 -4.27 -20.07
N THR A 23 -3.64 -3.83 -19.54
CA THR A 23 -4.95 -4.04 -20.18
C THR A 23 -5.07 -3.32 -21.54
N PHE A 24 -4.61 -2.07 -21.65
CA PHE A 24 -4.76 -1.28 -22.87
C PHE A 24 -3.63 -1.49 -23.88
N PHE A 25 -2.41 -1.77 -23.42
CA PHE A 25 -1.22 -1.82 -24.28
C PHE A 25 -0.54 -3.21 -24.30
N SER A 26 -1.30 -4.28 -24.05
CA SER A 26 -0.79 -5.65 -24.05
C SER A 26 -0.05 -6.03 -25.35
N ASN A 27 -0.44 -5.45 -26.49
CA ASN A 27 0.20 -5.67 -27.79
C ASN A 27 1.62 -5.05 -27.95
N ILE A 28 2.05 -4.18 -27.03
CA ILE A 28 3.34 -3.49 -27.11
C ILE A 28 4.34 -4.13 -26.15
N THR A 29 5.25 -4.96 -26.69
CA THR A 29 6.27 -5.69 -25.91
C THR A 29 7.15 -4.79 -25.05
N PHE A 30 7.46 -3.57 -25.52
CA PHE A 30 8.24 -2.59 -24.77
C PHE A 30 7.55 -2.15 -23.47
N ILE A 31 6.23 -1.92 -23.52
CA ILE A 31 5.45 -1.51 -22.35
C ILE A 31 5.37 -2.64 -21.34
N ASN A 32 5.14 -3.88 -21.79
CA ASN A 32 5.15 -5.05 -20.92
C ASN A 32 6.46 -5.23 -20.14
N SER A 33 7.61 -4.96 -20.77
CA SER A 33 8.91 -5.02 -20.09
C SER A 33 9.09 -3.93 -19.02
N LEU A 34 8.38 -2.80 -19.12
CA LEU A 34 8.45 -1.70 -18.15
C LEU A 34 7.48 -1.87 -16.97
N ILE A 35 6.46 -2.70 -17.12
CA ILE A 35 5.45 -2.92 -16.07
C ILE A 35 6.07 -3.51 -14.81
N THR A 36 6.88 -4.57 -14.94
CA THR A 36 7.54 -5.23 -13.80
C THR A 36 8.46 -4.29 -13.00
N PRO A 37 9.39 -3.53 -13.61
CA PRO A 37 10.25 -2.61 -12.85
C PRO A 37 9.46 -1.45 -12.21
N ILE A 38 8.42 -0.92 -12.88
CA ILE A 38 7.54 0.10 -12.28
C ILE A 38 6.81 -0.46 -11.07
N TRP A 39 6.28 -1.68 -11.18
CA TRP A 39 5.58 -2.36 -10.08
C TRP A 39 6.50 -2.57 -8.86
N ILE A 40 7.75 -3.00 -9.09
CA ILE A 40 8.75 -3.17 -8.02
C ILE A 40 9.09 -1.81 -7.38
N LEU A 41 9.26 -0.76 -8.18
CA LEU A 41 9.52 0.59 -7.68
C LEU A 41 8.37 1.09 -6.78
N CYS A 42 7.12 0.86 -7.19
CA CYS A 42 5.94 1.18 -6.37
C CYS A 42 5.93 0.37 -5.06
N LEU A 43 6.32 -0.91 -5.09
CA LEU A 43 6.38 -1.76 -3.91
C LEU A 43 7.41 -1.26 -2.90
N VAL A 44 8.63 -0.97 -3.37
CA VAL A 44 9.71 -0.42 -2.54
C VAL A 44 9.33 0.94 -1.98
N GLY A 45 8.64 1.77 -2.78
CA GLY A 45 8.12 3.07 -2.36
C GLY A 45 7.14 2.97 -1.19
N ILE A 46 6.11 2.11 -1.30
CA ILE A 46 5.16 1.87 -0.19
C ILE A 46 5.88 1.33 1.05
N MET A 47 6.76 0.35 0.88
CA MET A 47 7.48 -0.27 2.00
C MET A 47 8.35 0.76 2.75
N THR A 48 9.11 1.57 2.02
CA THR A 48 9.97 2.61 2.60
C THR A 48 9.13 3.66 3.32
N HIS A 49 8.04 4.09 2.69
CA HIS A 49 7.14 5.08 3.28
C HIS A 49 6.48 4.56 4.56
N MET A 50 6.04 3.30 4.55
CA MET A 50 5.46 2.62 5.72
C MET A 50 6.47 2.53 6.88
N ILE A 51 7.73 2.19 6.61
CA ILE A 51 8.79 2.10 7.63
C ILE A 51 9.09 3.48 8.23
N ILE A 52 9.27 4.51 7.39
CA ILE A 52 9.54 5.88 7.86
C ILE A 52 8.38 6.38 8.73
N PHE A 53 7.14 6.15 8.28
CA PHE A 53 5.95 6.51 9.05
C PHE A 53 5.89 5.76 10.38
N SER A 54 6.16 4.45 10.35
CA SER A 54 6.18 3.61 11.55
C SER A 54 7.20 4.12 12.57
N ILE A 55 8.45 4.38 12.17
CA ILE A 55 9.49 4.89 13.08
C ILE A 55 9.12 6.27 13.65
N LYS A 56 8.51 7.14 12.84
CA LYS A 56 8.20 8.51 13.25
C LYS A 56 6.97 8.62 14.15
N TYR A 57 5.97 7.76 13.98
CA TYR A 57 4.67 7.87 14.67
C TYR A 57 4.37 6.74 15.67
N LEU A 58 5.01 5.56 15.57
CA LEU A 58 4.91 4.52 16.61
C LEU A 58 5.87 4.76 17.79
N LYS A 59 6.93 5.57 17.61
CA LYS A 59 7.90 5.85 18.68
C LYS A 59 7.34 6.76 19.78
N ASP A 60 6.48 7.72 19.41
CA ASP A 60 5.72 8.59 20.32
C ASP A 60 4.22 8.27 20.25
N PHE A 61 3.89 6.98 20.41
CA PHE A 61 2.52 6.49 20.25
C PHE A 61 1.58 7.14 21.28
N SER A 62 0.74 8.07 20.81
CA SER A 62 -0.37 8.66 21.56
C SER A 62 -1.69 8.35 20.82
N LEU A 63 -2.69 7.90 21.58
CA LEU A 63 -4.03 7.59 21.05
C LEU A 63 -4.72 8.82 20.41
N GLU A 64 -4.34 10.02 20.82
CA GLU A 64 -4.86 11.28 20.24
C GLU A 64 -4.41 11.48 18.80
N ASN A 65 -3.28 10.88 18.39
CA ASN A 65 -2.68 11.02 17.07
C ASN A 65 -3.11 9.94 16.07
N VAL A 66 -4.02 9.02 16.42
CA VAL A 66 -4.45 7.91 15.56
C VAL A 66 -5.56 8.36 14.60
N TYR A 67 -5.21 8.83 13.41
CA TYR A 67 -6.20 9.27 12.44
C TYR A 67 -6.78 8.10 11.62
N PRO A 68 -8.05 8.15 11.19
CA PRO A 68 -8.61 7.17 10.26
C PRO A 68 -7.78 6.99 8.97
N SER A 69 -6.99 8.00 8.60
CA SER A 69 -6.06 7.93 7.46
C SER A 69 -4.92 6.92 7.63
N TRP A 70 -4.63 6.44 8.85
CA TRP A 70 -3.63 5.39 9.07
C TRP A 70 -4.03 4.07 8.43
N THR A 71 -5.33 3.80 8.40
CA THR A 71 -5.94 2.65 7.71
C THR A 71 -5.49 2.58 6.25
N VAL A 72 -5.49 3.72 5.54
CA VAL A 72 -5.05 3.80 4.15
C VAL A 72 -3.55 3.52 4.00
N LEU A 73 -2.72 3.96 4.94
CA LEU A 73 -1.27 3.75 4.91
C LEU A 73 -0.90 2.27 5.16
N PHE A 74 -1.48 1.65 6.18
CA PHE A 74 -1.13 0.26 6.55
C PHE A 74 -1.80 -0.79 5.66
N ILE A 75 -3.05 -0.55 5.22
CA ILE A 75 -3.77 -1.50 4.36
C ILE A 75 -3.41 -1.29 2.89
N GLY A 76 -2.96 -0.09 2.50
CA GLY A 76 -2.66 0.27 1.12
C GLY A 76 -1.67 -0.66 0.40
N ILE A 77 -0.79 -1.33 1.14
CA ILE A 77 0.14 -2.32 0.59
C ILE A 77 -0.56 -3.56 -0.01
N ALA A 78 -1.79 -3.87 0.41
CA ALA A 78 -2.55 -5.00 -0.13
C ALA A 78 -2.82 -4.87 -1.65
N ILE A 79 -2.75 -3.65 -2.20
CA ILE A 79 -2.89 -3.41 -3.64
C ILE A 79 -1.77 -4.07 -4.45
N ALA A 80 -0.59 -4.28 -3.85
CA ALA A 80 0.49 -5.03 -4.50
C ALA A 80 0.02 -6.46 -4.81
N GLY A 81 -0.69 -7.11 -3.89
CA GLY A 81 -1.25 -8.44 -4.15
C GLY A 81 -2.39 -8.46 -5.16
N LEU A 82 -3.24 -7.43 -5.19
CA LEU A 82 -4.29 -7.30 -6.22
C LEU A 82 -3.70 -7.12 -7.62
N THR A 83 -2.51 -6.53 -7.72
CA THR A 83 -1.79 -6.27 -8.98
C THR A 83 -0.68 -7.28 -9.27
N ALA A 84 -0.48 -8.29 -8.41
CA ALA A 84 0.52 -9.33 -8.58
C ALA A 84 0.38 -10.16 -9.87
N PRO A 85 -0.83 -10.41 -10.43
CA PRO A 85 -0.95 -11.08 -11.72
C PRO A 85 -0.27 -10.34 -12.88
N VAL A 86 -0.11 -9.02 -12.75
CA VAL A 86 0.48 -8.17 -13.78
C VAL A 86 2.02 -8.17 -13.71
N SER A 87 2.61 -8.34 -12.53
CA SER A 87 4.06 -8.42 -12.36
C SER A 87 4.62 -9.84 -12.39
N GLY A 88 3.76 -10.86 -12.25
CA GLY A 88 4.14 -12.27 -12.14
C GLY A 88 4.61 -12.70 -10.74
N TYR A 89 4.71 -11.78 -9.78
CA TYR A 89 5.18 -12.06 -8.42
C TYR A 89 4.03 -12.43 -7.45
N PHE A 90 3.36 -13.54 -7.73
CA PHE A 90 2.21 -14.01 -6.95
C PHE A 90 2.52 -14.26 -5.47
N PHE A 91 3.70 -14.81 -5.15
CA PHE A 91 4.08 -15.09 -3.77
C PHE A 91 4.18 -13.81 -2.92
N ILE A 92 4.84 -12.78 -3.45
CA ILE A 92 4.97 -11.47 -2.79
C ILE A 92 3.58 -10.85 -2.64
N GLY A 93 2.76 -10.92 -3.69
CA GLY A 93 1.40 -10.43 -3.66
C GLY A 93 0.55 -11.06 -2.56
N GLN A 94 0.59 -12.38 -2.42
CA GLN A 94 -0.15 -13.10 -1.39
C GLN A 94 0.25 -12.67 0.02
N LEU A 95 1.56 -12.51 0.27
CA LEU A 95 2.06 -12.02 1.56
C LEU A 95 1.54 -10.61 1.89
N THR A 96 1.51 -9.70 0.91
CA THR A 96 1.02 -8.33 1.14
C THR A 96 -0.48 -8.29 1.46
N VAL A 97 -1.28 -9.19 0.89
CA VAL A 97 -2.72 -9.29 1.18
C VAL A 97 -2.97 -9.86 2.57
N ILE A 98 -2.24 -10.92 2.96
CA ILE A 98 -2.33 -11.49 4.31
C ILE A 98 -1.96 -10.43 5.34
N TYR A 99 -0.86 -9.70 5.10
CA TYR A 99 -0.46 -8.58 5.95
C TYR A 99 -1.55 -7.50 6.03
N GLY A 100 -2.11 -7.07 4.89
CA GLY A 100 -3.17 -6.07 4.85
C GLY A 100 -4.43 -6.48 5.63
N PHE A 101 -4.78 -7.76 5.58
CA PHE A 101 -5.89 -8.31 6.36
C PHE A 101 -5.62 -8.25 7.87
N VAL A 102 -4.45 -8.73 8.31
CA VAL A 102 -4.05 -8.68 9.73
C VAL A 102 -3.98 -7.23 10.22
N ALA A 103 -3.40 -6.33 9.42
CA ALA A 103 -3.34 -4.91 9.73
C ALA A 103 -4.75 -4.30 9.87
N THR A 104 -5.71 -4.70 9.04
CA THR A 104 -7.11 -4.27 9.16
C THR A 104 -7.71 -4.70 10.49
N CYS A 105 -7.54 -5.97 10.87
CA CYS A 105 -8.07 -6.50 12.14
C CYS A 105 -7.52 -5.77 13.37
N ILE A 106 -6.31 -5.21 13.29
CA ILE A 106 -5.66 -4.47 14.39
C ILE A 106 -6.02 -2.98 14.33
N VAL A 107 -5.89 -2.33 13.18
CA VAL A 107 -6.05 -0.87 13.03
C VAL A 107 -7.51 -0.46 13.18
N LEU A 108 -8.45 -1.25 12.66
CA LEU A 108 -9.88 -0.94 12.67
C LEU A 108 -10.45 -0.77 14.11
N PRO A 109 -10.26 -1.70 15.06
CA PRO A 109 -10.74 -1.51 16.44
C PRO A 109 -10.07 -0.34 17.16
N ILE A 110 -8.81 -0.02 16.85
CA ILE A 110 -8.10 1.14 17.44
C ILE A 110 -8.76 2.44 16.96
N VAL A 111 -9.04 2.55 15.66
CA VAL A 111 -9.73 3.73 15.09
C VAL A 111 -11.13 3.88 15.67
N PHE A 112 -11.89 2.79 15.81
CA PHE A 112 -13.23 2.84 16.43
C PHE A 112 -13.19 3.25 17.90
N LYS A 113 -12.20 2.79 18.67
CA LYS A 113 -12.03 3.22 20.08
C LYS A 113 -11.77 4.72 20.17
N ARG A 114 -10.98 5.30 19.26
CA ARG A 114 -10.75 6.74 19.23
C ARG A 114 -11.99 7.53 18.83
N LEU A 115 -12.77 7.07 17.84
CA LEU A 115 -13.98 7.77 17.42
C LEU A 115 -15.08 7.79 18.50
N LYS A 116 -15.03 6.87 19.46
CA LYS A 116 -15.96 6.79 20.58
C LYS A 116 -15.49 7.56 21.82
N ALA A 117 -14.20 7.91 21.90
CA ALA A 117 -13.60 8.70 22.98
C ALA A 117 -13.75 10.20 22.71
#